data_AF-A0ABD5VWW2-F1
#
_entry.id   AF-A0ABD5VWW2-F1
#
_cell.length_a   1.000
_cell.length_b   1.000
_cell.length_c   1.000
_cell.angle_alpha   90.00
_cell.angle_beta   90.00
_cell.angle_gamma   90.00
#
_symmetry.space_group_name_H-M   'P 1'
#
loop_
_entity.id
_entity.type
_entity.pdbx_description
1 polymer ?
#
loop_
_entity_poly.entity_id
_entity_poly.type
_entity_poly.pdbx_seq_one_letter_code
_entity_poly.pdbx_strand_id
1 'polypeptide(L)'
;MSVQDLGRYNVNLTFPTVGRFEGAAADVTVRTMASPSSGGLTISQILALLEPLGLAGLDRRSVEAYHLIAEASNLAFVDRIAYLGDDEFVDLPTQGFLDDEYVAQRRQLIDPGQARDSYEPGDPFAFQPGDGYRVDARDVERFQHLSNASGRRSNGPPTDAVSVENTGQTTHFTTADGDGNLVSWTSTIEQLFGSGNMVPGRGFMLNNELTDFDSFPGGPNEVQPEKRPLSSTSPTVVFRDGEPFFTVGSPGGFTIITTVSQIILNVAEFGMSLEEAVAEPRIFAFGDGRLFAEEAIPESVRTGLEALGHDVVTVDSLGNAQAIQVDGDTYVGVGDFRRDSSAAGP
;
A
#
# COMPACT_ATOMS: atom_id res chain seq x y z
N MET A 1 28.70 2.09 3.59
CA MET A 1 28.69 0.66 3.92
C MET A 1 30.12 0.17 4.08
N SER A 2 30.42 -0.46 5.21
CA SER A 2 31.66 -1.15 5.54
C SER A 2 31.41 -2.67 5.65
N VAL A 3 32.47 -3.48 5.69
CA VAL A 3 32.35 -4.93 5.95
C VAL A 3 31.75 -5.22 7.33
N GLN A 4 31.98 -4.32 8.30
CA GLN A 4 31.39 -4.44 9.64
C GLN A 4 29.87 -4.23 9.60
N ASP A 5 29.36 -3.43 8.66
CA ASP A 5 27.91 -3.25 8.49
C ASP A 5 27.28 -4.56 8.00
N LEU A 6 27.90 -5.23 7.02
CA LEU A 6 27.44 -6.54 6.53
C LEU A 6 27.54 -7.62 7.61
N GLY A 7 28.60 -7.61 8.43
CA GLY A 7 28.78 -8.58 9.51
C GLY A 7 27.84 -8.40 10.71
N ARG A 8 27.20 -7.22 10.83
CA ARG A 8 26.21 -6.92 11.88
C ARG A 8 24.78 -7.27 11.48
N TYR A 9 24.48 -7.34 10.18
CA TYR A 9 23.13 -7.54 9.68
C TYR A 9 22.60 -8.94 10.02
N ASN A 10 21.40 -8.99 10.59
CA ASN A 10 20.58 -10.19 10.74
C ASN A 10 19.16 -9.89 10.26
N VAL A 11 18.47 -10.92 9.77
CA VAL A 11 17.05 -10.82 9.45
C VAL A 11 16.22 -10.92 10.73
N ASN A 12 15.15 -10.13 10.82
CA ASN A 12 14.23 -10.16 11.95
C ASN A 12 13.00 -11.02 11.60
N LEU A 13 12.49 -11.76 12.59
CA LEU A 13 11.19 -12.41 12.52
C LEU A 13 10.19 -11.54 13.27
N THR A 14 9.19 -11.03 12.57
CA THR A 14 8.16 -10.16 13.13
C THR A 14 6.79 -10.78 12.94
N PHE A 15 5.89 -10.47 13.87
CA PHE A 15 4.48 -10.80 13.68
C PHE A 15 3.84 -9.83 12.68
N PRO A 16 2.90 -10.29 11.86
CA PRO A 16 2.26 -9.43 10.87
C PRO A 16 1.40 -8.35 11.53
N THR A 17 1.23 -7.23 10.85
CA THR A 17 0.11 -6.32 11.09
C THR A 17 -1.18 -7.06 10.78
N VAL A 18 -2.17 -6.95 11.67
CA VAL A 18 -3.47 -7.59 11.53
C VAL A 18 -4.54 -6.52 11.41
N GLY A 19 -5.19 -6.45 10.26
CA GLY A 19 -6.40 -5.67 10.00
C GLY A 19 -7.63 -6.56 9.94
N ARG A 20 -8.81 -5.98 10.15
CA ARG A 20 -10.11 -6.61 9.91
C ARG A 20 -10.89 -5.75 8.96
N PHE A 21 -11.73 -6.39 8.15
CA PHE A 21 -12.63 -5.72 7.23
C PHE A 21 -13.94 -6.52 7.14
N GLU A 22 -15.03 -5.89 7.52
CA GLU A 22 -16.39 -6.44 7.45
C GLU A 22 -17.01 -6.10 6.09
N GLY A 23 -16.68 -6.91 5.06
CA GLY A 23 -17.17 -6.71 3.70
C GLY A 23 -18.54 -7.35 3.48
N ALA A 24 -19.35 -6.75 2.60
CA ALA A 24 -20.70 -7.25 2.30
C ALA A 24 -20.74 -8.69 1.75
N ALA A 25 -19.67 -9.16 1.09
CA ALA A 25 -19.56 -10.53 0.59
C ALA A 25 -18.81 -11.46 1.55
N ALA A 26 -17.84 -10.96 2.32
CA ALA A 26 -17.12 -11.72 3.33
C ALA A 26 -16.44 -10.83 4.38
N ASP A 27 -16.53 -11.24 5.64
CA ASP A 27 -15.67 -10.74 6.71
C ASP A 27 -14.28 -11.34 6.58
N VAL A 28 -13.26 -10.50 6.54
CA VAL A 28 -11.88 -10.93 6.35
C VAL A 28 -10.93 -10.38 7.40
N THR A 29 -9.95 -11.19 7.77
CA THR A 29 -8.77 -10.77 8.54
C THR A 29 -7.58 -10.67 7.61
N VAL A 30 -7.00 -9.47 7.50
CA VAL A 30 -5.87 -9.16 6.64
C VAL A 30 -4.59 -9.25 7.47
N ARG A 31 -3.70 -10.19 7.14
CA ARG A 31 -2.37 -10.30 7.76
C ARG A 31 -1.29 -9.90 6.76
N THR A 32 -0.53 -8.89 7.10
CA THR A 32 0.37 -8.21 6.16
C THR A 32 1.60 -7.66 6.89
N MET A 33 2.53 -7.04 6.18
CA MET A 33 3.82 -6.62 6.75
C MET A 33 3.65 -5.57 7.87
N ALA A 34 4.42 -5.75 8.94
CA ALA A 34 4.63 -4.76 9.99
C ALA A 34 5.73 -3.75 9.61
N SER A 35 5.96 -2.77 10.48
CA SER A 35 7.10 -1.84 10.38
C SER A 35 8.42 -2.62 10.16
N PRO A 36 9.33 -2.15 9.29
CA PRO A 36 9.39 -0.83 8.65
C PRO A 36 8.57 -0.70 7.36
N SER A 37 7.69 -1.65 7.03
CA SER A 37 6.70 -1.41 5.97
C SER A 37 5.52 -0.60 6.49
N SER A 38 5.10 0.38 5.71
CA SER A 38 3.87 1.15 5.92
C SER A 38 2.62 0.42 5.42
N GLY A 39 2.80 -0.55 4.51
CA GLY A 39 1.72 -1.07 3.69
C GLY A 39 0.58 -1.66 4.49
N GLY A 40 0.91 -2.43 5.52
CA GLY A 40 -0.10 -3.15 6.29
C GLY A 40 -1.07 -2.25 7.06
N LEU A 41 -0.53 -1.22 7.71
CA LEU A 41 -1.35 -0.28 8.48
C LEU A 41 -2.15 0.64 7.55
N THR A 42 -1.55 1.10 6.44
CA THR A 42 -2.26 1.93 5.46
C THR A 42 -3.37 1.16 4.74
N ILE A 43 -3.14 -0.11 4.33
CA ILE A 43 -4.21 -0.96 3.78
C ILE A 43 -5.36 -1.09 4.76
N SER A 44 -5.05 -1.37 6.03
CA SER A 44 -6.08 -1.54 7.07
C SER A 44 -6.88 -0.25 7.28
N GLN A 45 -6.22 0.91 7.25
CA GLN A 45 -6.89 2.21 7.38
C GLN A 45 -7.78 2.53 6.18
N ILE A 46 -7.34 2.24 4.94
CA ILE A 46 -8.16 2.41 3.74
C ILE A 46 -9.43 1.57 3.84
N LEU A 47 -9.30 0.30 4.22
CA LEU A 47 -10.44 -0.61 4.35
C LEU A 47 -11.41 -0.13 5.46
N ALA A 48 -10.89 0.27 6.62
CA ALA A 48 -11.71 0.80 7.72
C ALA A 48 -12.46 2.08 7.35
N LEU A 49 -11.85 2.98 6.56
CA LEU A 49 -12.52 4.19 6.07
C LEU A 49 -13.70 3.85 5.15
N LEU A 50 -13.56 2.82 4.31
CA LEU A 50 -14.55 2.40 3.31
C LEU A 50 -15.69 1.53 3.88
N GLU A 51 -15.42 0.75 4.93
CA GLU A 51 -16.30 -0.31 5.44
C GLU A 51 -17.79 0.09 5.59
N PRO A 52 -18.18 1.21 6.25
CA PRO A 52 -19.59 1.54 6.41
C PRO A 52 -20.18 2.38 5.28
N LEU A 53 -19.46 2.57 4.16
CA LEU A 53 -19.91 3.41 3.05
C LEU A 53 -20.83 2.67 2.06
N GLY A 54 -21.08 1.37 2.27
CA GLY A 54 -22.05 0.58 1.50
C GLY A 54 -21.68 0.43 0.03
N LEU A 55 -20.39 0.23 -0.26
CA LEU A 55 -19.84 0.16 -1.61
C LEU A 55 -20.46 -0.98 -2.44
N ALA A 56 -20.83 -2.09 -1.82
CA ALA A 56 -21.50 -3.21 -2.49
C ALA A 56 -22.87 -2.85 -3.11
N GLY A 57 -23.48 -1.74 -2.68
CA GLY A 57 -24.69 -1.20 -3.29
C GLY A 57 -24.45 -0.41 -4.58
N LEU A 58 -23.19 -0.11 -4.90
CA LEU A 58 -22.75 0.61 -6.10
C LEU A 58 -22.28 -0.38 -7.17
N ASP A 59 -22.29 0.06 -8.43
CA ASP A 59 -21.51 -0.61 -9.46
C ASP A 59 -20.02 -0.33 -9.18
N ARG A 60 -19.19 -1.37 -9.10
CA ARG A 60 -17.74 -1.23 -8.85
C ARG A 60 -17.06 -0.29 -9.85
N ARG A 61 -17.59 -0.20 -11.08
CA ARG A 61 -17.07 0.67 -12.14
C ARG A 61 -17.76 2.03 -12.22
N SER A 62 -18.59 2.38 -11.24
CA SER A 62 -19.24 3.69 -11.18
C SER A 62 -18.28 4.80 -10.75
N VAL A 63 -18.64 6.05 -11.08
CA VAL A 63 -17.90 7.24 -10.65
C VAL A 63 -17.86 7.32 -9.12
N GLU A 64 -18.98 7.01 -8.47
CA GLU A 64 -19.14 7.05 -7.02
C GLU A 64 -18.22 6.04 -6.32
N ALA A 65 -18.14 4.80 -6.81
CA ALA A 65 -17.27 3.78 -6.23
C ALA A 65 -15.79 4.21 -6.31
N TYR A 66 -15.32 4.65 -7.49
CA TYR A 66 -13.95 5.13 -7.65
C TYR A 66 -13.66 6.38 -6.83
N HIS A 67 -14.62 7.31 -6.75
CA HIS A 67 -14.48 8.53 -5.95
C HIS A 67 -14.27 8.20 -4.47
N LEU A 68 -15.11 7.34 -3.86
CA LEU A 68 -14.97 6.97 -2.45
C LEU A 68 -13.65 6.24 -2.16
N ILE A 69 -13.23 5.34 -3.05
CA ILE A 69 -11.94 4.65 -2.95
C ILE A 69 -10.77 5.65 -3.02
N ALA A 70 -10.86 6.65 -3.91
CA ALA A 70 -9.85 7.70 -4.04
C ALA A 70 -9.75 8.56 -2.78
N GLU A 71 -10.87 9.06 -2.25
CA GLU A 71 -10.91 9.90 -1.05
C GLU A 71 -10.36 9.16 0.18
N ALA A 72 -10.78 7.91 0.37
CA ALA A 72 -10.27 7.07 1.47
C ALA A 72 -8.76 6.81 1.35
N SER A 73 -8.29 6.55 0.13
CA SER A 73 -6.85 6.37 -0.14
C SER A 73 -6.08 7.65 0.17
N ASN A 74 -6.54 8.81 -0.32
CA ASN A 74 -5.90 10.10 -0.07
C ASN A 74 -5.74 10.39 1.43
N LEU A 75 -6.80 10.17 2.23
CA LEU A 75 -6.76 10.37 3.68
C LEU A 75 -5.77 9.43 4.38
N ALA A 76 -5.75 8.15 4.00
CA ALA A 76 -4.83 7.18 4.59
C ALA A 76 -3.36 7.44 4.21
N PHE A 77 -3.10 7.92 2.98
CA PHE A 77 -1.74 8.24 2.56
C PHE A 77 -1.16 9.46 3.26
N VAL A 78 -1.94 10.51 3.52
CA VAL A 78 -1.42 11.65 4.29
C VAL A 78 -1.10 11.28 5.73
N ASP A 79 -1.88 10.38 6.34
CA ASP A 79 -1.57 9.85 7.68
C ASP A 79 -0.31 8.96 7.63
N ARG A 80 -0.20 8.08 6.63
CA ARG A 80 0.99 7.26 6.38
C ARG A 80 2.27 8.09 6.34
N ILE A 81 2.26 9.16 5.54
CA ILE A 81 3.43 10.02 5.32
C ILE A 81 3.82 10.75 6.60
N ALA A 82 2.84 11.19 7.38
CA ALA A 82 3.08 11.97 8.58
C ALA A 82 3.66 11.14 9.74
N TYR A 83 3.26 9.86 9.86
CA TYR A 83 3.46 9.11 11.11
C TYR A 83 4.26 7.82 11.00
N LEU A 84 4.41 7.22 9.80
CA LEU A 84 5.00 5.88 9.70
C LEU A 84 6.51 5.91 9.44
N GLY A 85 7.21 4.98 10.08
CA GLY A 85 8.66 4.84 10.05
C GLY A 85 9.10 3.51 10.65
N ASP A 86 10.39 3.39 10.93
CA ASP A 86 10.98 2.23 11.60
C ASP A 86 10.66 2.24 13.12
N ASP A 87 9.92 1.24 13.58
CA ASP A 87 9.44 1.10 14.96
C ASP A 87 10.55 0.82 16.00
N GLU A 88 11.76 0.50 15.55
CA GLU A 88 12.94 0.44 16.43
C GLU A 88 13.47 1.85 16.77
N PHE A 89 13.09 2.87 15.98
CA PHE A 89 13.59 4.25 16.08
C PHE A 89 12.53 5.27 16.46
N VAL A 90 11.27 5.05 16.06
CA VAL A 90 10.16 5.98 16.30
C VAL A 90 8.94 5.24 16.84
N ASP A 91 8.12 5.91 17.65
CA ASP A 91 6.86 5.32 18.10
C ASP A 91 5.80 5.49 17.01
N LEU A 92 5.04 4.41 16.77
CA LEU A 92 3.98 4.38 15.75
C LEU A 92 2.60 4.35 16.41
N PRO A 93 1.63 5.16 15.95
CA PRO A 93 0.26 5.17 16.48
C PRO A 93 -0.57 4.01 15.90
N THR A 94 -0.08 2.78 16.04
CA THR A 94 -0.65 1.56 15.42
C THR A 94 -2.08 1.28 15.82
N GLN A 95 -2.46 1.55 17.08
CA GLN A 95 -3.84 1.40 17.54
C GLN A 95 -4.67 2.62 17.16
N GLY A 96 -4.11 3.82 17.35
CA GLY A 96 -4.79 5.07 17.01
C GLY A 96 -5.19 5.18 15.53
N PHE A 97 -4.39 4.64 14.61
CA PHE A 97 -4.69 4.59 13.17
C PHE A 97 -5.99 3.85 12.83
N LEU A 98 -6.35 2.86 13.64
CA LEU A 98 -7.50 1.98 13.43
C LEU A 98 -8.54 2.11 14.56
N ASP A 99 -8.41 3.15 15.40
CA ASP A 99 -9.41 3.45 16.41
C ASP A 99 -10.72 3.89 15.76
N ASP A 100 -11.85 3.36 16.24
CA ASP A 100 -13.16 3.60 15.64
C ASP A 100 -13.54 5.09 15.62
N GLU A 101 -13.19 5.85 16.68
CA GLU A 101 -13.48 7.27 16.75
C GLU A 101 -12.59 8.06 15.78
N TYR A 102 -11.30 7.74 15.72
CA TYR A 102 -10.38 8.35 14.77
C TYR A 102 -10.82 8.10 13.31
N VAL A 103 -11.08 6.85 12.94
CA VAL A 103 -11.51 6.48 11.59
C VAL A 103 -12.84 7.18 11.26
N ALA A 104 -13.78 7.27 12.20
CA ALA A 104 -15.02 8.00 12.01
C ALA A 104 -14.80 9.51 11.79
N GLN A 105 -13.86 10.14 12.51
CA GLN A 105 -13.49 11.55 12.30
C GLN A 105 -12.88 11.78 10.91
N ARG A 106 -11.99 10.89 10.47
CA ARG A 106 -11.39 10.95 9.14
C ARG A 106 -12.45 10.75 8.05
N ARG A 107 -13.37 9.79 8.21
CA ARG A 107 -14.45 9.50 7.25
C ARG A 107 -15.40 10.68 7.03
N GLN A 108 -15.65 11.52 8.04
CA GLN A 108 -16.46 12.73 7.88
C GLN A 108 -15.90 13.74 6.87
N LEU A 109 -14.63 13.58 6.48
CA LEU A 109 -13.98 14.40 5.45
C LEU A 109 -14.30 13.92 4.03
N ILE A 110 -14.86 12.72 3.86
CA ILE A 110 -15.24 12.18 2.56
C ILE A 110 -16.61 12.77 2.18
N ASP A 111 -16.62 13.69 1.21
CA ASP A 111 -17.85 14.20 0.61
C ASP A 111 -18.17 13.37 -0.64
N PRO A 112 -19.27 12.59 -0.66
CA PRO A 112 -19.58 11.70 -1.78
C PRO A 112 -19.83 12.42 -3.12
N GLY A 113 -20.01 13.75 -3.10
CA GLY A 113 -20.29 14.56 -4.29
C GLY A 113 -19.16 15.48 -4.73
N GLN A 114 -18.02 15.50 -4.03
CA GLN A 114 -16.94 16.44 -4.34
C GLN A 114 -15.60 15.98 -3.74
N ALA A 115 -14.55 15.91 -4.57
CA ALA A 115 -13.19 15.68 -4.14
C ALA A 115 -12.68 16.87 -3.32
N ARG A 116 -11.86 16.60 -2.30
CA ARG A 116 -11.31 17.66 -1.44
C ARG A 116 -10.26 18.49 -2.19
N ASP A 117 -10.26 19.79 -1.91
CA ASP A 117 -9.22 20.72 -2.37
C ASP A 117 -7.83 20.40 -1.79
N SER A 118 -7.78 19.81 -0.60
CA SER A 118 -6.54 19.42 0.09
C SER A 118 -6.76 18.32 1.12
N TYR A 119 -5.70 17.55 1.38
CA TYR A 119 -5.66 16.48 2.37
C TYR A 119 -4.58 16.78 3.39
N GLU A 120 -4.95 16.75 4.67
CA GLU A 120 -4.04 16.95 5.78
C GLU A 120 -4.11 15.71 6.70
N PRO A 121 -2.99 15.33 7.34
CA PRO A 121 -3.00 14.25 8.31
C PRO A 121 -3.93 14.58 9.49
N GLY A 122 -4.63 13.57 10.00
CA GLY A 122 -5.34 13.64 11.28
C GLY A 122 -4.39 13.44 12.46
N ASP A 123 -4.88 13.40 13.69
CA ASP A 123 -4.05 13.11 14.87
C ASP A 123 -4.40 11.74 15.48
N PRO A 124 -3.84 10.63 14.98
CA PRO A 124 -4.11 9.30 15.51
C PRO A 124 -3.50 9.09 16.91
N PHE A 125 -2.50 9.88 17.32
CA PHE A 125 -1.91 9.76 18.65
C PHE A 125 -2.85 10.18 19.77
N ALA A 126 -3.82 11.05 19.47
CA ALA A 126 -4.91 11.38 20.40
C ALA A 126 -5.77 10.16 20.78
N PHE A 127 -5.74 9.11 19.96
CA PHE A 127 -6.48 7.85 20.14
C PHE A 127 -5.56 6.67 20.46
N GLN A 128 -4.25 6.90 20.57
CA GLN A 128 -3.28 5.88 20.91
C GLN A 128 -3.20 5.73 22.45
N PRO A 129 -3.42 4.53 23.01
CA PRO A 129 -3.25 4.33 24.45
C PRO A 129 -1.78 4.45 24.87
N GLY A 130 -1.51 5.20 25.95
CA GLY A 130 -0.19 5.38 26.55
C GLY A 130 0.16 6.85 26.78
N ASP A 131 1.08 7.11 27.71
CA ASP A 131 1.65 8.45 27.95
C ASP A 131 3.14 8.43 27.59
N GLY A 132 3.63 9.50 26.96
CA GLY A 132 5.07 9.73 26.71
C GLY A 132 5.64 8.91 25.56
N TYR A 133 5.47 9.42 24.33
CA TYR A 133 6.10 8.87 23.13
C TYR A 133 7.57 9.35 23.02
N ARG A 134 8.47 8.47 22.59
CA ARG A 134 9.90 8.71 22.30
C ARG A 134 10.12 9.85 21.31
N VAL A 135 9.14 10.05 20.41
CA VAL A 135 9.01 11.19 19.53
C VAL A 135 7.62 11.78 19.80
N ASP A 136 7.54 13.01 20.33
CA ASP A 136 6.25 13.67 20.49
C ASP A 136 5.75 14.04 19.09
N ALA A 137 4.65 13.42 18.67
CA ALA A 137 4.04 13.65 17.36
C ALA A 137 3.62 15.12 17.13
N ARG A 138 3.59 15.94 18.18
CA ARG A 138 3.30 17.39 18.14
C ARG A 138 4.54 18.25 17.86
N ASP A 139 5.75 17.71 18.02
CA ASP A 139 7.02 18.43 17.80
C ASP A 139 7.55 18.27 16.36
N VAL A 140 6.87 17.47 15.55
CA VAL A 140 7.08 17.37 14.11
C VAL A 140 6.44 18.62 13.48
N GLU A 141 7.20 19.72 13.31
CA GLU A 141 6.76 20.84 12.47
C GLU A 141 6.27 20.26 11.13
N ARG A 142 4.99 20.49 10.79
CA ARG A 142 4.29 19.95 9.61
C ARG A 142 5.24 19.85 8.40
N PHE A 143 5.76 18.66 8.13
CA PHE A 143 6.65 18.44 7.01
C PHE A 143 5.85 18.44 5.72
N GLN A 144 5.88 19.57 5.01
CA GLN A 144 5.15 19.81 3.75
C GLN A 144 5.97 19.44 2.51
N HIS A 145 7.06 18.68 2.65
CA HIS A 145 7.98 18.41 1.54
C HIS A 145 8.04 16.92 1.23
N LEU A 146 7.16 16.53 0.28
CA LEU A 146 7.07 15.21 -0.32
C LEU A 146 8.27 14.95 -1.25
N SER A 147 9.47 14.84 -0.69
CA SER A 147 10.65 14.45 -1.45
C SER A 147 11.50 13.45 -0.68
N ASN A 148 12.00 12.47 -1.40
CA ASN A 148 12.81 11.41 -0.83
C ASN A 148 14.31 11.67 -1.03
N ALA A 149 15.16 10.98 -0.27
CA ALA A 149 16.58 11.31 -0.07
C ALA A 149 17.48 11.28 -1.32
N SER A 150 16.95 10.84 -2.46
CA SER A 150 17.68 10.80 -3.74
C SER A 150 17.91 12.18 -4.38
N GLY A 151 17.10 13.20 -4.05
CA GLY A 151 17.13 14.52 -4.71
C GLY A 151 16.82 14.49 -6.23
N ARG A 152 16.45 13.33 -6.80
CA ARG A 152 15.98 13.18 -8.18
C ARG A 152 14.45 13.16 -8.17
N ARG A 153 13.83 13.82 -9.16
CA ARG A 153 12.36 13.91 -9.32
C ARG A 153 11.65 12.55 -9.43
N SER A 154 12.38 11.46 -9.63
CA SER A 154 11.88 10.13 -9.96
C SER A 154 11.57 9.22 -8.77
N ASN A 155 11.89 9.61 -7.53
CA ASN A 155 11.80 8.68 -6.41
C ASN A 155 10.78 9.14 -5.32
N GLY A 156 10.10 10.27 -5.52
CA GLY A 156 8.93 10.66 -4.71
C GLY A 156 7.66 9.92 -5.16
N PRO A 157 6.48 10.28 -4.61
CA PRO A 157 5.22 9.81 -5.19
C PRO A 157 5.14 10.19 -6.67
N PRO A 158 4.50 9.38 -7.52
CA PRO A 158 4.37 9.71 -8.92
C PRO A 158 3.71 11.09 -9.12
N THR A 159 4.22 11.82 -10.11
CA THR A 159 3.75 13.16 -10.46
C THR A 159 3.01 13.26 -11.79
N ASP A 160 3.19 12.26 -12.63
CA ASP A 160 2.64 12.14 -13.98
C ASP A 160 2.64 10.66 -14.40
N ALA A 161 2.04 10.35 -15.55
CA ALA A 161 1.95 8.98 -16.05
C ALA A 161 3.34 8.31 -16.24
N VAL A 162 4.33 9.05 -16.70
CA VAL A 162 5.70 8.55 -16.92
C VAL A 162 6.34 8.14 -15.60
N SER A 163 6.13 8.92 -14.55
CA SER A 163 6.65 8.62 -13.22
C SER A 163 5.94 7.45 -12.57
N VAL A 164 4.67 7.15 -12.92
CA VAL A 164 3.98 5.92 -12.49
C VAL A 164 4.69 4.69 -13.03
N GLU A 165 4.98 4.66 -14.33
CA GLU A 165 5.72 3.55 -14.97
C GLU A 165 7.13 3.36 -14.40
N ASN A 166 7.75 4.46 -13.97
CA ASN A 166 9.08 4.50 -13.38
C ASN A 166 9.09 4.48 -11.84
N THR A 167 7.95 4.30 -11.17
CA THR A 167 7.93 3.99 -9.75
C THR A 167 8.73 2.70 -9.51
N GLY A 168 9.38 2.58 -8.34
CA GLY A 168 10.21 1.44 -7.99
C GLY A 168 9.62 0.10 -8.46
N GLN A 169 10.38 -0.65 -9.27
CA GLN A 169 9.95 -1.92 -9.84
C GLN A 169 10.44 -3.06 -8.97
N THR A 170 9.51 -3.55 -8.16
CA THR A 170 9.63 -4.70 -7.27
C THR A 170 9.22 -5.99 -8.01
N THR A 171 9.44 -7.17 -7.40
CA THR A 171 8.77 -8.41 -7.79
C THR A 171 7.96 -8.99 -6.62
N HIS A 172 6.78 -9.53 -6.92
CA HIS A 172 6.00 -10.31 -5.97
C HIS A 172 5.85 -11.73 -6.51
N PHE A 173 5.85 -12.71 -5.60
CA PHE A 173 5.42 -14.07 -5.90
C PHE A 173 4.80 -14.70 -4.67
N THR A 174 4.02 -15.74 -4.91
CA THR A 174 3.38 -16.53 -3.87
C THR A 174 3.44 -18.02 -4.20
N THR A 175 3.54 -18.87 -3.19
CA THR A 175 3.56 -20.33 -3.35
C THR A 175 2.72 -21.00 -2.27
N ALA A 176 2.15 -22.14 -2.63
CA ALA A 176 1.43 -23.04 -1.73
C ALA A 176 1.94 -24.47 -1.91
N ASP A 177 1.85 -25.30 -0.87
CA ASP A 177 2.18 -26.73 -0.95
C ASP A 177 1.09 -27.64 -0.37
N GLY A 178 1.23 -28.95 -0.60
CA GLY A 178 0.25 -29.95 -0.16
C GLY A 178 0.20 -30.18 1.36
N ASP A 179 1.11 -29.59 2.13
CA ASP A 179 1.10 -29.62 3.59
C ASP A 179 0.36 -28.41 4.19
N GLY A 180 -0.18 -27.52 3.34
CA GLY A 180 -0.91 -26.33 3.76
C GLY A 180 -0.03 -25.10 3.97
N ASN A 181 1.26 -25.15 3.63
CA ASN A 181 2.12 -23.98 3.77
C ASN A 181 1.81 -22.95 2.69
N LEU A 182 1.73 -21.67 3.08
CA LEU A 182 1.54 -20.54 2.18
C LEU A 182 2.68 -19.54 2.37
N VAL A 183 3.25 -19.06 1.27
CA VAL A 183 4.28 -18.03 1.26
C VAL A 183 3.83 -16.91 0.34
N SER A 184 3.74 -15.69 0.88
CA SER A 184 3.56 -14.46 0.09
C SER A 184 4.84 -13.64 0.23
N TRP A 185 5.57 -13.40 -0.86
CA TRP A 185 6.89 -12.77 -0.82
C TRP A 185 7.02 -11.66 -1.84
N THR A 186 7.24 -10.44 -1.34
CA THR A 186 7.63 -9.26 -2.12
C THR A 186 9.12 -8.98 -1.93
N SER A 187 9.90 -8.94 -3.01
CA SER A 187 11.36 -8.68 -2.98
C SER A 187 11.72 -7.54 -3.93
N THR A 188 12.62 -6.66 -3.51
CA THR A 188 12.94 -5.43 -4.25
C THR A 188 14.43 -5.07 -4.18
N ILE A 189 14.86 -4.23 -5.11
CA ILE A 189 16.14 -3.49 -5.08
C ILE A 189 15.88 -1.98 -5.19
N GLU A 190 14.71 -1.56 -4.71
CA GLU A 190 14.05 -0.27 -4.88
C GLU A 190 13.60 0.04 -6.31
N GLN A 191 14.52 0.50 -7.17
CA GLN A 191 14.21 0.85 -8.54
C GLN A 191 14.71 -0.19 -9.55
N LEU A 192 14.30 -0.04 -10.81
CA LEU A 192 14.84 -0.88 -11.88
C LEU A 192 16.37 -0.74 -11.92
N PHE A 193 17.07 -1.88 -11.81
CA PHE A 193 18.54 -1.96 -11.66
C PHE A 193 19.14 -1.35 -10.38
N GLY A 194 18.30 -0.97 -9.42
CA GLY A 194 18.70 -0.41 -8.13
C GLY A 194 19.57 0.82 -8.27
N SER A 195 20.73 0.83 -7.61
CA SER A 195 21.73 1.90 -7.74
C SER A 195 22.42 1.96 -9.10
N GLY A 196 22.19 0.98 -9.99
CA GLY A 196 22.91 0.80 -11.24
C GLY A 196 24.32 0.21 -11.06
N ASN A 197 24.78 -0.02 -9.82
CA ASN A 197 26.09 -0.58 -9.55
C ASN A 197 26.04 -2.10 -9.52
N MET A 198 26.70 -2.73 -10.50
CA MET A 198 26.97 -4.17 -10.47
C MET A 198 28.24 -4.45 -9.68
N VAL A 199 28.23 -5.46 -8.82
CA VAL A 199 29.43 -5.87 -8.10
C VAL A 199 30.42 -6.53 -9.08
N PRO A 200 31.66 -5.99 -9.24
CA PRO A 200 32.60 -6.48 -10.23
C PRO A 200 32.90 -7.98 -10.08
N GLY A 201 32.77 -8.71 -11.19
CA GLY A 201 33.04 -10.15 -11.28
C GLY A 201 32.02 -11.06 -10.58
N ARG A 202 30.91 -10.51 -10.05
CA ARG A 202 29.89 -11.31 -9.32
C ARG A 202 28.51 -11.35 -9.96
N GLY A 203 28.20 -10.43 -10.88
CA GLY A 203 26.97 -10.50 -11.68
C GLY A 203 25.67 -10.19 -10.94
N PHE A 204 25.72 -9.50 -9.79
CA PHE A 204 24.53 -9.00 -9.11
C PHE A 204 24.60 -7.49 -8.87
N MET A 205 23.43 -6.86 -8.85
CA MET A 205 23.24 -5.41 -8.67
C MET A 205 23.07 -5.05 -7.20
N LEU A 206 23.47 -3.83 -6.83
CA LEU A 206 23.19 -3.25 -5.52
C LEU A 206 21.92 -2.39 -5.57
N ASN A 207 21.07 -2.52 -4.55
CA ASN A 207 19.87 -1.68 -4.39
C ASN A 207 20.22 -0.21 -4.17
N ASN A 208 19.20 0.64 -4.25
CA ASN A 208 19.24 2.02 -3.78
C ASN A 208 18.18 2.29 -2.70
N GLU A 209 17.84 1.29 -1.88
CA GLU A 209 16.71 1.31 -0.92
C GLU A 209 16.75 2.49 0.04
N LEU A 210 17.94 2.98 0.41
CA LEU A 210 18.05 4.15 1.30
C LEU A 210 17.47 5.43 0.70
N THR A 211 17.09 5.44 -0.58
CA THR A 211 16.33 6.55 -1.15
C THR A 211 14.90 6.62 -0.64
N ASP A 212 14.35 5.56 -0.04
CA ASP A 212 13.01 5.58 0.59
C ASP A 212 12.96 6.44 1.85
N PHE A 213 14.10 6.79 2.45
CA PHE A 213 14.14 7.79 3.50
C PHE A 213 13.74 9.18 2.99
N ASP A 214 13.24 10.01 3.90
CA ASP A 214 12.92 11.40 3.62
C ASP A 214 14.19 12.20 3.28
N SER A 215 14.11 13.08 2.28
CA SER A 215 15.26 13.95 1.93
C SER A 215 15.57 15.02 2.95
N PHE A 216 14.55 15.44 3.69
CA PHE A 216 14.67 16.45 4.73
C PHE A 216 14.54 15.74 6.09
N PRO A 217 15.58 15.79 6.95
CA PRO A 217 15.51 15.20 8.28
C PRO A 217 14.44 15.85 9.17
N GLY A 218 14.09 15.15 10.26
CA GLY A 218 13.12 15.59 11.27
C GLY A 218 11.81 14.79 11.31
N GLY A 219 11.49 14.04 10.26
CA GLY A 219 10.31 13.17 10.19
C GLY A 219 10.55 11.74 10.72
N PRO A 220 9.48 10.93 10.88
CA PRO A 220 9.59 9.54 11.35
C PRO A 220 10.40 8.64 10.42
N ASN A 221 10.56 9.02 9.15
CA ASN A 221 11.32 8.33 8.14
C ASN A 221 12.59 9.10 7.73
N GLU A 222 13.16 9.90 8.64
CA GLU A 222 14.48 10.51 8.40
C GLU A 222 15.61 9.47 8.36
N VAL A 223 16.69 9.82 7.65
CA VAL A 223 17.92 9.01 7.56
C VAL A 223 18.61 8.92 8.92
N GLN A 224 18.76 7.71 9.47
CA GLN A 224 19.59 7.44 10.64
C GLN A 224 20.48 6.21 10.42
N PRO A 225 21.63 6.10 11.12
CA PRO A 225 22.46 4.89 11.08
C PRO A 225 21.68 3.66 11.56
N GLU A 226 21.84 2.53 10.88
CA GLU A 226 21.21 1.23 11.19
C GLU A 226 19.67 1.18 11.06
N LYS A 227 19.01 2.33 10.93
CA LYS A 227 17.58 2.44 10.64
C LYS A 227 17.23 1.87 9.27
N ARG A 228 16.07 1.25 9.17
CA ARG A 228 15.50 0.71 7.93
C ARG A 228 14.60 1.77 7.29
N PRO A 229 14.70 2.03 5.98
CA PRO A 229 13.82 2.99 5.31
C PRO A 229 12.38 2.47 5.23
N LEU A 230 11.41 3.38 5.22
CA LEU A 230 9.98 3.07 5.15
C LEU A 230 9.62 2.43 3.80
N SER A 231 9.23 1.15 3.82
CA SER A 231 8.81 0.44 2.62
C SER A 231 7.31 0.57 2.35
N SER A 232 6.89 0.35 1.10
CA SER A 232 5.48 0.18 0.71
C SER A 232 5.11 -1.29 0.42
N THR A 233 6.06 -2.22 0.56
CA THR A 233 5.85 -3.64 0.27
C THR A 233 4.77 -4.26 1.17
N SER A 234 3.80 -4.93 0.56
CA SER A 234 2.60 -5.44 1.26
C SER A 234 2.28 -6.89 0.92
N PRO A 235 3.22 -7.85 1.03
CA PRO A 235 2.86 -9.27 0.92
C PRO A 235 1.83 -9.61 1.99
N THR A 236 0.71 -10.19 1.57
CA THR A 236 -0.50 -10.28 2.41
C THR A 236 -1.11 -11.67 2.31
N VAL A 237 -1.55 -12.19 3.45
CA VAL A 237 -2.38 -13.39 3.55
C VAL A 237 -3.70 -12.97 4.19
N VAL A 238 -4.78 -13.19 3.46
CA VAL A 238 -6.15 -12.88 3.88
C VAL A 238 -6.80 -14.16 4.40
N PHE A 239 -7.49 -14.04 5.53
CA PHE A 239 -8.18 -15.13 6.21
C PHE A 239 -9.69 -14.83 6.22
N ARG A 240 -10.49 -15.89 6.16
CA ARG A 240 -11.96 -15.86 6.33
C ARG A 240 -12.33 -16.99 7.29
N ASP A 241 -13.15 -16.69 8.29
CA ASP A 241 -13.54 -17.65 9.34
C ASP A 241 -12.36 -18.30 10.09
N GLY A 242 -11.24 -17.59 10.19
CA GLY A 242 -10.03 -18.07 10.85
C GLY A 242 -9.12 -18.94 9.97
N GLU A 243 -9.56 -19.31 8.77
CA GLU A 243 -8.80 -20.13 7.82
C GLU A 243 -8.21 -19.27 6.69
N PRO A 244 -7.06 -19.66 6.10
CA PRO A 244 -6.50 -18.96 4.95
C PRO A 244 -7.50 -18.93 3.79
N PHE A 245 -7.72 -17.74 3.23
CA PHE A 245 -8.65 -17.51 2.12
C PHE A 245 -7.92 -17.25 0.80
N PHE A 246 -6.99 -16.29 0.78
CA PHE A 246 -6.09 -16.09 -0.34
C PHE A 246 -4.82 -15.33 0.06
N THR A 247 -3.75 -15.51 -0.70
CA THR A 247 -2.57 -14.64 -0.64
C THR A 247 -2.69 -13.57 -1.72
N VAL A 248 -2.18 -12.37 -1.47
CA VAL A 248 -2.04 -11.34 -2.51
C VAL A 248 -0.83 -10.46 -2.21
N GLY A 249 -0.15 -10.03 -3.26
CA GLY A 249 0.82 -8.95 -3.20
C GLY A 249 1.09 -8.43 -4.60
N SER A 250 1.71 -7.26 -4.68
CA SER A 250 2.03 -6.57 -5.92
C SER A 250 3.37 -5.86 -5.78
N PRO A 251 4.11 -5.65 -6.89
CA PRO A 251 5.13 -4.62 -6.98
C PRO A 251 4.52 -3.25 -7.31
N GLY A 252 5.36 -2.20 -7.37
CA GLY A 252 4.98 -0.86 -7.86
C GLY A 252 5.16 0.28 -6.85
N GLY A 253 6.16 0.23 -5.97
CA GLY A 253 6.42 1.28 -4.97
C GLY A 253 5.18 1.68 -4.17
N PHE A 254 4.83 2.97 -4.17
CA PHE A 254 3.64 3.49 -3.49
C PHE A 254 2.31 2.86 -3.95
N THR A 255 2.22 2.41 -5.20
CA THR A 255 0.99 1.83 -5.77
C THR A 255 0.69 0.42 -5.22
N ILE A 256 1.64 -0.23 -4.53
CA ILE A 256 1.45 -1.54 -3.92
C ILE A 256 0.26 -1.52 -2.95
N ILE A 257 0.19 -0.48 -2.13
CA ILE A 257 -0.80 -0.35 -1.05
C ILE A 257 -2.22 -0.29 -1.64
N THR A 258 -2.46 0.59 -2.61
CA THR A 258 -3.78 0.70 -3.25
C THR A 258 -4.11 -0.51 -4.12
N THR A 259 -3.10 -1.15 -4.73
CA THR A 259 -3.32 -2.37 -5.52
C THR A 259 -3.82 -3.50 -4.62
N VAL A 260 -3.14 -3.73 -3.50
CA VAL A 260 -3.53 -4.79 -2.55
C VAL A 260 -4.86 -4.47 -1.87
N SER A 261 -5.08 -3.23 -1.40
CA SER A 261 -6.34 -2.86 -0.76
C SER A 261 -7.54 -2.96 -1.70
N GLN A 262 -7.41 -2.54 -2.97
CA GLN A 262 -8.48 -2.69 -3.97
C GLN A 262 -8.78 -4.15 -4.29
N ILE A 263 -7.78 -5.03 -4.39
CA ILE A 263 -8.05 -6.47 -4.62
C ILE A 263 -8.78 -7.08 -3.42
N ILE A 264 -8.37 -6.75 -2.19
CA ILE A 264 -9.07 -7.21 -0.97
C ILE A 264 -10.52 -6.70 -0.97
N LEU A 265 -10.72 -5.41 -1.24
CA LEU A 265 -12.04 -4.80 -1.33
C LEU A 265 -12.89 -5.46 -2.41
N ASN A 266 -12.36 -5.70 -3.61
CA ASN A 266 -13.07 -6.32 -4.72
C ASN A 266 -13.60 -7.73 -4.35
N VAL A 267 -12.81 -8.52 -3.61
CA VAL A 267 -13.22 -9.86 -3.17
C VAL A 267 -14.20 -9.77 -1.99
N ALA A 268 -13.87 -9.01 -0.94
CA ALA A 268 -14.60 -9.02 0.33
C ALA A 268 -15.86 -8.15 0.32
N GLU A 269 -15.87 -7.04 -0.42
CA GLU A 269 -17.02 -6.12 -0.52
C GLU A 269 -17.86 -6.41 -1.76
N PHE A 270 -17.23 -6.47 -2.94
CA PHE A 270 -17.94 -6.62 -4.21
C PHE A 270 -18.19 -8.09 -4.62
N GLY A 271 -17.68 -9.06 -3.86
CA GLY A 271 -17.91 -10.48 -4.11
C GLY A 271 -17.30 -11.01 -5.41
N MET A 272 -16.31 -10.32 -5.97
CA MET A 272 -15.61 -10.75 -7.17
C MET A 272 -14.80 -12.03 -6.89
N SER A 273 -14.66 -12.90 -7.90
CA SER A 273 -13.65 -13.95 -7.84
C SER A 273 -12.25 -13.33 -7.76
N LEU A 274 -11.25 -14.08 -7.26
CA LEU A 274 -9.89 -13.55 -7.13
C LEU A 274 -9.28 -13.18 -8.49
N GLU A 275 -9.62 -13.92 -9.55
CA GLU A 275 -9.21 -13.60 -10.93
C GLU A 275 -9.81 -12.29 -11.42
N GLU A 276 -11.12 -12.10 -11.24
CA GLU A 276 -11.80 -10.84 -11.58
C GLU A 276 -11.26 -9.67 -10.76
N ALA A 277 -11.05 -9.86 -9.45
CA ALA A 277 -10.54 -8.84 -8.56
C ALA A 277 -9.12 -8.37 -8.93
N VAL A 278 -8.26 -9.30 -9.36
CA VAL A 278 -6.93 -9.00 -9.91
C VAL A 278 -7.05 -8.31 -11.27
N ALA A 279 -7.97 -8.72 -12.13
CA ALA A 279 -8.13 -8.13 -13.44
C ALA A 279 -8.79 -6.73 -13.42
N GLU A 280 -9.58 -6.42 -12.39
CA GLU A 280 -10.37 -5.19 -12.31
C GLU A 280 -9.50 -3.93 -12.45
N PRO A 281 -9.93 -2.91 -13.23
CA PRO A 281 -9.19 -1.67 -13.37
C PRO A 281 -8.98 -0.94 -12.04
N ARG A 282 -7.81 -0.32 -11.90
CA ARG A 282 -7.32 0.25 -10.65
C ARG A 282 -7.18 1.76 -10.74
N ILE A 283 -7.25 2.37 -9.56
CA ILE A 283 -6.85 3.76 -9.34
C ILE A 283 -5.73 3.83 -8.30
N PHE A 284 -4.99 4.95 -8.30
CA PHE A 284 -4.02 5.29 -7.27
C PHE A 284 -4.16 6.77 -6.91
N ALA A 285 -4.30 7.05 -5.62
CA ALA A 285 -4.43 8.39 -5.05
C ALA A 285 -3.51 8.48 -3.82
N PHE A 286 -2.74 9.57 -3.73
CA PHE A 286 -1.63 9.70 -2.77
C PHE A 286 -1.80 10.85 -1.76
N GLY A 287 -2.90 11.59 -1.82
CA GLY A 287 -3.19 12.70 -0.90
C GLY A 287 -2.76 14.07 -1.40
N ASP A 288 -2.44 14.23 -2.69
CA ASP A 288 -2.05 15.51 -3.30
C ASP A 288 -3.06 16.03 -4.34
N GLY A 289 -4.25 15.41 -4.40
CA GLY A 289 -5.33 15.76 -5.33
C GLY A 289 -5.27 15.04 -6.68
N ARG A 290 -4.16 14.39 -7.03
CA ARG A 290 -4.05 13.60 -8.26
C ARG A 290 -4.67 12.22 -8.11
N LEU A 291 -5.37 11.80 -9.15
CA LEU A 291 -5.97 10.48 -9.27
C LEU A 291 -5.45 9.79 -10.52
N PHE A 292 -4.53 8.85 -10.34
CA PHE A 292 -4.03 8.03 -11.44
C PHE A 292 -5.06 6.93 -11.71
N ALA A 293 -5.55 6.85 -12.94
CA ALA A 293 -6.60 5.93 -13.35
C ALA A 293 -6.14 5.10 -14.56
N GLU A 294 -6.27 3.79 -14.47
CA GLU A 294 -5.91 2.93 -15.60
C GLU A 294 -6.75 3.22 -16.84
N GLU A 295 -6.15 3.03 -18.02
CA GLU A 295 -6.82 3.31 -19.29
C GLU A 295 -8.11 2.50 -19.46
N ALA A 296 -8.15 1.29 -18.88
CA ALA A 296 -9.30 0.40 -18.88
C ALA A 296 -10.54 0.94 -18.14
N ILE A 297 -10.39 1.97 -17.31
CA ILE A 297 -11.53 2.69 -16.72
C ILE A 297 -12.22 3.51 -17.83
N PRO A 298 -13.53 3.33 -18.07
CA PRO A 298 -14.22 4.02 -19.17
C PRO A 298 -14.03 5.54 -19.12
N GLU A 299 -13.86 6.16 -20.29
CA GLU A 299 -13.67 7.61 -20.40
C GLU A 299 -14.78 8.40 -19.71
N SER A 300 -16.04 7.96 -19.83
CA SER A 300 -17.18 8.58 -19.15
C SER A 300 -17.05 8.57 -17.62
N VAL A 301 -16.42 7.55 -17.05
CA VAL A 301 -16.18 7.45 -15.61
C VAL A 301 -15.04 8.37 -15.20
N ARG A 302 -13.95 8.42 -16.00
CA ARG A 302 -12.84 9.35 -15.76
C ARG A 302 -13.29 10.81 -15.82
N THR A 303 -14.08 11.19 -16.82
CA THR A 303 -14.69 12.54 -16.90
C THR A 303 -15.66 12.81 -15.76
N GLY A 304 -16.37 11.79 -15.28
CA GLY A 304 -17.18 11.91 -14.07
C GLY A 304 -16.34 12.23 -12.82
N LEU A 305 -15.18 11.59 -12.67
CA LEU A 305 -14.23 11.87 -11.58
C LEU A 305 -13.64 13.27 -11.68
N GLU A 306 -13.29 13.73 -12.88
CA GLU A 306 -12.88 15.12 -13.14
C GLU A 306 -13.98 16.12 -12.75
N ALA A 307 -15.24 15.81 -13.05
CA ALA A 307 -16.39 16.64 -12.69
C ALA A 307 -16.62 16.72 -11.17
N LEU A 308 -16.21 15.69 -10.42
CA LEU A 308 -16.16 15.72 -8.96
C LEU A 308 -14.93 16.45 -8.41
N GLY A 309 -14.00 16.91 -9.24
CA GLY A 309 -12.83 17.71 -8.83
C GLY A 309 -11.51 16.94 -8.72
N HIS A 310 -11.45 15.67 -9.13
CA HIS A 310 -10.19 14.92 -9.18
C HIS A 310 -9.29 15.41 -10.33
N ASP A 311 -7.98 15.54 -10.09
CA ASP A 311 -6.99 15.73 -11.16
C ASP A 311 -6.63 14.36 -11.76
N VAL A 312 -7.43 13.92 -12.74
CA VAL A 312 -7.32 12.57 -13.30
C VAL A 312 -6.16 12.46 -14.28
N VAL A 313 -5.21 11.57 -13.97
CA VAL A 313 -4.09 11.22 -14.84
C VAL A 313 -4.30 9.80 -15.36
N THR A 314 -4.49 9.66 -16.67
CA THR A 314 -4.62 8.33 -17.29
C THR A 314 -3.26 7.64 -17.38
N VAL A 315 -3.21 6.36 -17.00
CA VAL A 315 -2.00 5.51 -17.05
C VAL A 315 -2.30 4.16 -17.68
N ASP A 316 -1.29 3.51 -18.24
CA ASP A 316 -1.46 2.22 -18.91
C ASP A 316 -1.80 1.11 -17.90
N SER A 317 -1.04 1.03 -16.80
CA SER A 317 -1.23 0.02 -15.76
C SER A 317 -0.73 0.46 -14.39
N LEU A 318 -1.32 -0.11 -13.34
CA LEU A 318 -0.96 0.06 -11.94
C LEU A 318 -0.71 -1.30 -11.30
N GLY A 319 0.49 -1.51 -10.76
CA GLY A 319 0.86 -2.75 -10.08
C GLY A 319 0.93 -3.97 -11.00
N ASN A 320 1.17 -5.13 -10.41
CA ASN A 320 1.18 -6.42 -11.09
C ASN A 320 1.02 -7.54 -10.06
N ALA A 321 -0.22 -7.85 -9.69
CA ALA A 321 -0.49 -8.73 -8.57
C ALA A 321 -0.27 -10.22 -8.88
N GLN A 322 0.24 -10.98 -7.90
CA GLN A 322 0.19 -12.43 -7.92
C GLN A 322 -0.52 -12.91 -6.66
N ALA A 323 -1.38 -13.90 -6.84
CA ALA A 323 -2.27 -14.37 -5.80
C ALA A 323 -2.51 -15.88 -5.89
N ILE A 324 -2.87 -16.48 -4.77
CA ILE A 324 -3.29 -17.88 -4.68
C ILE A 324 -4.56 -17.89 -3.85
N GLN A 325 -5.66 -18.37 -4.41
CA GLN A 325 -6.87 -18.67 -3.67
C GLN A 325 -6.75 -20.05 -3.03
N VAL A 326 -7.24 -20.17 -1.81
CA VAL A 326 -7.36 -21.43 -1.06
C VAL A 326 -8.83 -21.87 -1.11
N ASP A 327 -9.09 -23.06 -1.65
CA ASP A 327 -10.41 -23.68 -1.71
C ASP A 327 -10.34 -25.11 -1.16
N GLY A 328 -10.48 -25.23 0.16
CA GLY A 328 -10.21 -26.47 0.89
C GLY A 328 -8.76 -26.91 0.69
N ASP A 329 -8.58 -28.13 0.17
CA ASP A 329 -7.26 -28.71 -0.13
C ASP A 329 -6.74 -28.34 -1.54
N THR A 330 -7.44 -27.44 -2.26
CA THR A 330 -7.09 -27.03 -3.63
C THR A 330 -6.61 -25.58 -3.66
N TYR A 331 -5.65 -25.31 -4.54
CA TYR A 331 -5.10 -23.97 -4.77
C TYR A 331 -5.35 -23.50 -6.19
N VAL A 332 -5.82 -22.26 -6.34
CA VAL A 332 -5.99 -21.60 -7.64
C VAL A 332 -5.02 -20.42 -7.72
N GLY A 333 -3.98 -20.56 -8.54
CA GLY A 333 -3.02 -19.49 -8.79
C GLY A 333 -3.56 -18.47 -9.80
N VAL A 334 -3.42 -17.19 -9.48
CA VAL A 334 -3.86 -16.06 -10.30
C VAL A 334 -2.67 -15.14 -10.54
N GLY A 335 -2.33 -14.92 -11.82
CA GLY A 335 -1.30 -13.98 -12.25
C GLY A 335 -1.91 -12.80 -12.98
N ASP A 336 -1.52 -11.58 -12.62
CA ASP A 336 -2.02 -10.36 -13.26
C ASP A 336 -1.53 -10.23 -14.71
N PHE A 337 -2.47 -10.00 -15.63
CA PHE A 337 -2.25 -9.91 -17.07
C PHE A 337 -1.44 -8.69 -17.50
N ARG A 338 -1.29 -7.68 -16.62
CA ARG A 338 -0.55 -6.44 -16.91
C ARG A 338 0.95 -6.66 -17.19
N ARG A 339 1.48 -7.83 -16.84
CA ARG A 339 2.82 -8.31 -17.23
C ARG A 339 2.74 -9.77 -17.64
N ASP A 340 3.85 -10.34 -18.07
CA ASP A 340 4.01 -11.77 -18.39
C ASP A 340 4.01 -12.65 -17.12
N SER A 341 3.00 -12.48 -16.26
CA SER A 341 2.78 -13.31 -15.06
C SER A 341 2.46 -14.73 -15.48
N SER A 342 2.81 -15.70 -14.63
CA SER A 342 2.40 -17.09 -14.81
C SER A 342 1.97 -17.69 -13.48
N ALA A 343 1.01 -18.61 -13.54
CA ALA A 343 0.62 -19.47 -12.45
C ALA A 343 0.75 -20.92 -12.93
N ALA A 344 1.34 -21.78 -12.10
CA ALA A 344 1.53 -23.19 -12.42
C ALA A 344 1.23 -24.04 -11.19
N GLY A 345 0.51 -25.14 -11.41
CA GLY A 345 0.31 -26.22 -10.45
C GLY A 345 0.89 -27.54 -10.99
N PRO A 346 1.12 -28.52 -10.11
CA PRO A 346 1.61 -29.85 -10.48
C PRO A 346 0.62 -30.67 -11.34
#